data_AF-A0A9R1VJL5-F1
#
_entry.id   AF-A0A9R1VJL5-F1
#
_cell.length_a   1.000
_cell.length_b   1.000
_cell.length_c   1.000
_cell.angle_alpha   90.00
_cell.angle_beta   90.00
_cell.angle_gamma   90.00
#
_symmetry.space_group_name_H-M   'P 1'
#
loop_
_entity.id
_entity.type
_entity.pdbx_description
1 polymer ?
#
loop_
_entity_poly.entity_id
_entity_poly.type
_entity_poly.pdbx_seq_one_letter_code
_entity_poly.pdbx_strand_id
1 'polypeptide(L)'
;MPNLSASWLFQRAMSARKQAGVPPDFINDLLHANFISMQSLGEPVLRPFLQDVIQFGPLVKTLGLVMLTKPQILPSIFKQVGLPVLIDWLGHFSLLGSYTFLSIFIDPLLRPVIDTFSTETKYKWNRKLEAWKYGAGLDYKFESEEVTKST
;
A
#
# COMPACT_ATOMS: atom_id res chain seq x y z
N MET A 1 -5.20 5.54 -8.68
CA MET A 1 -5.57 5.67 -7.26
C MET A 1 -4.32 5.43 -6.42
N PRO A 2 -4.14 6.10 -5.26
CA PRO A 2 -2.89 6.04 -4.51
C PRO A 2 -2.42 4.62 -4.16
N ASN A 3 -3.31 3.71 -3.79
CA ASN A 3 -3.02 2.29 -3.56
C ASN A 3 -2.37 1.60 -4.77
N LEU A 4 -2.94 1.76 -5.97
CA LEU A 4 -2.40 1.20 -7.21
C LEU A 4 -1.09 1.89 -7.64
N SER A 5 -0.96 3.20 -7.41
CA SER A 5 0.27 3.91 -7.73
C SER A 5 1.44 3.52 -6.80
N ALA A 6 1.15 3.20 -5.54
CA ALA A 6 2.15 2.73 -4.59
C ALA A 6 2.68 1.31 -4.92
N SER A 7 1.88 0.48 -5.59
CA SER A 7 2.30 -0.87 -6.04
C SER A 7 3.31 -0.83 -7.18
N TRP A 8 3.37 0.28 -7.93
CA TRP A 8 4.19 0.38 -9.14
C TRP A 8 5.71 0.25 -8.88
N LEU A 9 6.23 0.65 -7.72
CA LEU A 9 7.65 0.43 -7.40
C LEU A 9 8.01 -1.05 -7.37
N PHE A 10 7.12 -1.90 -6.83
CA PHE A 10 7.32 -3.35 -6.84
C PHE A 10 7.42 -3.84 -8.29
N GLN A 11 6.47 -3.46 -9.14
CA GLN A 11 6.47 -3.82 -10.56
C GLN A 11 7.75 -3.35 -11.26
N ARG A 12 8.20 -2.14 -10.96
CA ARG A 12 9.41 -1.56 -11.54
C ARG A 12 10.67 -2.28 -11.08
N ALA A 13 10.78 -2.61 -9.79
CA ALA A 13 11.89 -3.37 -9.23
C ALA A 13 11.94 -4.82 -9.72
N MET A 14 10.78 -5.41 -10.01
CA MET A 14 10.66 -6.78 -10.52
C MET A 14 10.66 -6.87 -12.06
N SER A 15 10.70 -5.74 -12.76
CA SER A 15 10.81 -5.72 -14.23
C SER A 15 12.23 -6.04 -14.68
N ALA A 16 12.37 -6.75 -15.81
CA ALA A 16 13.68 -7.02 -16.39
C ALA A 16 14.28 -5.73 -16.98
N ARG A 17 15.44 -5.32 -16.47
CA ARG A 17 16.21 -4.18 -17.00
C ARG A 17 17.55 -4.69 -17.53
N LYS A 18 17.80 -4.48 -18.83
CA LYS A 18 19.10 -4.81 -19.42
C LYS A 18 20.18 -3.97 -18.72
N GLN A 19 21.26 -4.63 -18.28
CA GLN A 19 22.50 -4.00 -17.80
C GLN A 19 22.38 -3.20 -16.48
N ALA A 20 21.45 -3.52 -15.58
CA ALA A 20 21.35 -2.84 -14.28
C ALA A 20 22.53 -3.14 -13.32
N GLY A 21 23.39 -4.11 -13.64
CA GLY A 21 24.53 -4.49 -12.79
C GLY A 21 24.11 -5.08 -11.44
N VAL A 22 22.93 -5.73 -11.40
CA VAL A 22 22.41 -6.47 -10.25
C VAL A 22 22.65 -7.98 -10.43
N PRO A 23 22.74 -8.77 -9.35
CA PRO A 23 22.85 -10.22 -9.43
C PRO A 23 21.71 -10.84 -10.26
N PRO A 24 21.96 -11.96 -10.98
CA PRO A 24 20.93 -12.62 -11.78
C PRO A 24 19.68 -13.00 -10.98
N ASP A 25 19.85 -13.38 -9.70
CA ASP A 25 18.76 -13.82 -8.83
C ASP A 25 18.07 -12.68 -8.07
N PHE A 26 18.45 -11.42 -8.31
CA PHE A 26 17.97 -10.27 -7.54
C PHE A 26 16.43 -10.18 -7.46
N ILE A 27 15.74 -10.40 -8.57
CA ILE A 27 14.26 -10.33 -8.59
C ILE A 27 13.66 -11.42 -7.70
N ASN A 28 14.21 -12.64 -7.75
CA ASN A 28 13.78 -13.76 -6.93
C ASN A 28 14.05 -13.50 -5.45
N ASP A 29 15.23 -12.96 -5.12
CA ASP A 29 15.59 -12.58 -3.75
C ASP A 29 14.67 -11.50 -3.19
N LEU A 30 14.30 -10.52 -4.01
CA LEU A 30 13.38 -9.44 -3.64
C LEU A 30 11.97 -9.95 -3.39
N LEU A 31 11.45 -10.76 -4.30
CA LEU A 31 10.16 -11.42 -4.15
C LEU A 31 10.13 -12.28 -2.89
N HIS A 32 11.13 -13.14 -2.71
CA HIS A 32 11.23 -14.03 -1.58
C HIS A 32 11.30 -13.26 -0.25
N ALA A 33 12.14 -12.21 -0.15
CA ALA A 33 12.24 -11.39 1.05
C ALA A 33 10.91 -10.69 1.40
N ASN A 34 10.21 -10.16 0.39
CA ASN A 34 8.90 -9.53 0.57
C ASN A 34 7.86 -10.56 1.05
N PHE A 35 7.75 -11.71 0.39
CA PHE A 35 6.75 -12.73 0.74
C PHE A 35 6.99 -13.36 2.11
N ILE A 36 8.24 -13.67 2.47
CA ILE A 36 8.57 -14.17 3.81
C ILE A 36 8.24 -13.11 4.87
N SER A 37 8.52 -11.84 4.60
CA SER A 37 8.17 -10.75 5.52
C SER A 37 6.65 -10.64 5.69
N MET A 38 5.88 -10.64 4.58
CA MET A 38 4.42 -10.61 4.64
C MET A 38 3.83 -11.82 5.35
N GLN A 39 4.35 -13.02 5.10
CA GLN A 39 3.92 -14.24 5.76
C GLN A 39 4.17 -14.16 7.28
N SER A 40 5.33 -13.67 7.70
CA SER A 40 5.63 -13.49 9.13
C SER A 40 4.79 -12.41 9.81
N LEU A 41 4.28 -11.43 9.05
CA LEU A 41 3.35 -10.39 9.51
C LEU A 41 1.89 -10.87 9.53
N GLY A 42 1.61 -12.03 8.93
CA GLY A 42 0.32 -12.70 8.95
C GLY A 42 -0.66 -12.29 7.86
N GLU A 43 -1.83 -12.93 7.91
CA GLU A 43 -2.87 -12.83 6.87
C GLU A 43 -3.39 -11.41 6.60
N PRO A 44 -3.55 -10.50 7.60
CA PRO A 44 -3.95 -9.12 7.34
C PRO A 44 -2.96 -8.31 6.50
N VAL A 45 -1.72 -8.79 6.34
CA VAL A 45 -0.73 -8.20 5.44
C VAL A 45 -0.66 -8.97 4.13
N LEU A 46 -0.59 -10.30 4.20
CA LEU A 46 -0.38 -11.14 3.02
C LEU A 46 -1.60 -11.20 2.09
N ARG A 47 -2.82 -11.42 2.61
CA ARG A 47 -4.01 -11.58 1.77
C ARG A 47 -4.36 -10.35 0.91
N PRO A 48 -4.42 -9.12 1.44
CA PRO A 48 -4.72 -7.96 0.60
C PRO A 48 -3.66 -7.80 -0.50
N PHE A 49 -2.39 -8.02 -0.19
CA PHE A 49 -1.32 -7.96 -1.18
C PHE A 49 -1.51 -8.96 -2.32
N LEU A 50 -1.90 -10.21 -2.01
CA LEU A 50 -2.19 -11.24 -3.02
C LEU A 50 -3.41 -10.92 -3.91
N GLN A 51 -4.27 -9.99 -3.48
CA GLN A 51 -5.40 -9.49 -4.26
C GLN A 51 -5.09 -8.14 -4.93
N ASP A 52 -3.82 -7.77 -5.02
CA ASP A 52 -3.34 -6.48 -5.55
C ASP A 52 -3.87 -5.25 -4.78
N VAL A 53 -4.27 -5.43 -3.51
CA VAL A 53 -4.69 -4.35 -2.61
C VAL A 53 -3.51 -3.91 -1.75
N ILE A 54 -2.98 -2.73 -2.04
CA ILE A 54 -1.93 -2.11 -1.23
C ILE A 54 -2.53 -1.16 -0.21
N GLN A 55 -2.25 -1.41 1.07
CA GLN A 55 -2.61 -0.57 2.19
C GLN A 55 -1.36 0.00 2.85
N PHE A 56 -1.43 1.22 3.38
CA PHE A 56 -0.27 1.91 3.96
C PHE A 56 0.39 1.11 5.09
N GLY A 57 -0.40 0.64 6.07
CA GLY A 57 0.11 -0.09 7.23
C GLY A 57 0.85 -1.39 6.86
N PRO A 58 0.20 -2.34 6.16
CA PRO A 58 0.85 -3.53 5.62
C PRO A 58 2.12 -3.24 4.82
N LEU A 59 2.10 -2.21 3.97
CA LEU A 59 3.26 -1.81 3.17
C LEU A 59 4.44 -1.34 4.04
N VAL A 60 4.21 -0.43 4.97
CA VAL A 60 5.23 0.07 5.91
C VAL A 60 5.86 -1.07 6.70
N LYS A 61 5.02 -1.96 7.26
CA LYS A 61 5.49 -3.11 8.05
C LYS A 61 6.36 -4.05 7.21
N THR A 62 5.92 -4.36 5.99
CA THR A 62 6.65 -5.25 5.09
C THR A 62 7.99 -4.67 4.70
N LEU A 63 8.02 -3.41 4.23
CA LEU A 63 9.27 -2.74 3.83
C LEU A 63 10.22 -2.59 5.01
N GLY A 64 9.71 -2.19 6.18
CA GLY A 64 10.51 -2.09 7.40
C GLY A 64 11.11 -3.44 7.81
N LEU A 65 10.34 -4.52 7.74
CA LEU A 65 10.83 -5.86 8.09
C LEU A 65 11.88 -6.36 7.09
N VAL A 66 11.71 -6.11 5.79
CA VAL A 66 12.73 -6.41 4.76
C VAL A 66 14.00 -5.61 5.02
N MET A 67 13.89 -4.32 5.36
CA MET A 67 15.05 -3.48 5.71
C MET A 67 15.81 -4.01 6.93
N LEU A 68 15.11 -4.57 7.92
CA LEU A 68 15.73 -5.13 9.12
C LEU A 68 16.36 -6.51 8.89
N THR A 69 15.72 -7.36 8.09
CA THR A 69 16.12 -8.78 7.91
C THR A 69 17.02 -9.02 6.70
N LYS A 70 16.93 -8.18 5.66
CA LYS A 70 17.63 -8.31 4.38
C LYS A 70 18.20 -6.96 3.88
N PRO A 71 18.91 -6.16 4.71
CA PRO A 71 19.39 -4.82 4.32
C PRO A 71 20.30 -4.81 3.08
N GLN A 72 21.01 -5.90 2.82
CA GLN A 72 21.89 -6.08 1.66
C GLN A 72 21.17 -6.00 0.30
N ILE A 73 19.84 -6.09 0.27
CA ILE A 73 19.06 -5.97 -0.97
C ILE A 73 18.92 -4.52 -1.44
N LEU A 74 19.07 -3.54 -0.52
CA LEU A 74 18.85 -2.12 -0.80
C LEU A 74 19.76 -1.60 -1.92
N PRO A 75 21.09 -1.81 -1.92
CA PRO A 75 21.94 -1.34 -3.01
C PRO A 75 21.51 -1.88 -4.38
N SER A 76 21.04 -3.13 -4.44
CA SER A 76 20.54 -3.74 -5.67
C SER A 76 19.21 -3.12 -6.12
N ILE A 77 18.32 -2.76 -5.19
CA ILE A 77 17.12 -1.97 -5.50
C ILE A 77 17.53 -0.63 -6.12
N PHE A 78 18.44 0.13 -5.50
CA PHE A 78 18.91 1.41 -6.03
C PHE A 78 19.49 1.28 -7.44
N LYS A 79 20.31 0.26 -7.69
CA LYS A 79 20.86 -0.03 -9.04
C LYS A 79 19.75 -0.39 -10.04
N GLN A 80 18.78 -1.21 -9.63
CA GLN A 80 17.71 -1.67 -10.50
C GLN A 80 16.79 -0.52 -10.94
N VAL A 81 16.25 0.23 -9.98
CA VAL A 81 15.19 1.21 -10.25
C VAL A 81 15.72 2.63 -10.45
N GLY A 82 16.86 2.97 -9.83
CA GLY A 82 17.43 4.31 -9.85
C GLY A 82 16.77 5.26 -8.86
N LEU A 83 17.53 6.28 -8.43
CA LEU A 83 17.06 7.27 -7.47
C LEU A 83 15.82 8.08 -7.91
N PRO A 84 15.69 8.52 -9.18
CA PRO A 84 14.51 9.28 -9.61
C PRO A 84 13.20 8.51 -9.43
N VAL A 85 13.22 7.20 -9.69
CA VAL A 85 12.06 6.32 -9.52
C VAL A 85 11.66 6.19 -8.04
N LEU A 86 12.63 6.14 -7.13
CA LEU A 86 12.35 6.07 -5.70
C LEU A 86 11.74 7.36 -5.17
N ILE A 87 12.18 8.52 -5.67
CA ILE A 87 11.62 9.82 -5.30
C ILE A 87 10.17 9.93 -5.78
N ASP A 88 9.90 9.53 -7.03
CA ASP A 88 8.53 9.49 -7.58
C ASP A 88 7.62 8.57 -6.75
N TRP A 89 8.10 7.36 -6.44
CA TRP A 89 7.38 6.44 -5.57
C TRP A 89 7.13 7.00 -4.17
N LEU A 90 8.07 7.75 -3.58
CA LEU A 90 7.87 8.38 -2.27
C LEU A 90 6.68 9.35 -2.28
N GLY A 91 6.44 10.04 -3.40
CA GLY A 91 5.24 10.85 -3.61
C GLY A 91 3.96 10.01 -3.55
N HIS A 92 3.92 8.88 -4.26
CA HIS A 92 2.79 7.94 -4.22
C HIS A 92 2.58 7.32 -2.84
N PHE A 93 3.66 6.93 -2.17
CA PHE A 93 3.64 6.40 -0.81
C PHE A 93 3.09 7.43 0.19
N SER A 94 3.50 8.70 0.06
CA SER A 94 3.01 9.80 0.91
C SER A 94 1.52 10.08 0.67
N LEU A 95 1.07 10.01 -0.59
CA LEU A 95 -0.36 10.13 -0.94
C LEU A 95 -1.19 8.98 -0.35
N LEU A 96 -0.68 7.74 -0.42
CA LEU A 96 -1.33 6.58 0.21
C LEU A 96 -1.45 6.75 1.73
N GLY A 97 -0.39 7.21 2.39
CA GLY A 97 -0.41 7.54 3.82
C GLY A 97 -1.42 8.65 4.14
N SER A 98 -1.45 9.69 3.34
CA SER A 98 -2.39 10.83 3.49
C SER A 98 -3.84 10.38 3.33
N TYR A 99 -4.15 9.58 2.31
CA TYR A 99 -5.50 9.05 2.09
C TYR A 99 -5.93 8.11 3.22
N THR A 100 -5.01 7.27 3.71
CA THR A 100 -5.24 6.40 4.87
C THR A 100 -5.57 7.24 6.10
N PHE A 101 -4.78 8.27 6.38
CA PHE A 101 -5.00 9.17 7.51
C PHE A 101 -6.33 9.92 7.40
N LEU A 102 -6.62 10.51 6.25
CA LEU A 102 -7.86 11.23 6.00
C LEU A 102 -9.08 10.30 6.16
N SER A 103 -9.01 9.08 5.64
CA SER A 103 -10.12 8.13 5.73
C SER A 103 -10.35 7.59 7.14
N ILE A 104 -9.31 7.41 7.96
CA ILE A 104 -9.44 6.83 9.31
C ILE A 104 -9.80 7.91 10.33
N PHE A 105 -9.19 9.09 10.25
CA PHE A 105 -9.26 10.10 11.31
C PHE A 105 -10.12 11.31 10.94
N ILE A 106 -10.14 11.73 9.68
CA ILE A 106 -10.81 12.96 9.25
C ILE A 106 -12.22 12.70 8.74
N ASP A 107 -12.42 11.65 7.95
CA ASP A 107 -13.74 11.25 7.45
C ASP A 107 -14.78 11.11 8.58
N PRO A 108 -14.53 10.33 9.67
CA PRO A 108 -15.51 10.19 10.75
C PRO A 108 -15.85 11.49 11.45
N LEU A 109 -14.90 12.43 11.52
CA LEU A 109 -15.09 13.74 12.12
C LEU A 109 -15.95 14.67 11.25
N LEU A 110 -15.86 14.53 9.92
CA LEU A 110 -16.63 15.35 8.98
C LEU A 110 -18.05 14.82 8.75
N ARG A 111 -18.29 13.52 8.93
CA ARG A 111 -19.60 12.88 8.67
C ARG A 111 -20.80 13.60 9.33
N PRO A 112 -20.78 13.93 10.63
CA PRO A 112 -21.92 14.59 11.27
C PRO A 112 -22.29 15.93 10.64
N VAL A 113 -21.28 16.69 10.19
CA VAL A 113 -21.49 17.99 9.52
C VAL A 113 -21.96 17.80 8.08
N ILE A 114 -21.38 16.85 7.36
CA ILE A 114 -21.78 16.54 5.98
C ILE A 114 -23.24 16.06 5.92
N ASP A 115 -23.69 15.34 6.96
CA ASP A 115 -25.06 14.83 7.03
C ASP A 115 -26.12 15.93 7.14
N THR A 116 -25.75 17.15 7.56
CA THR A 116 -26.66 18.31 7.62
C THR A 116 -26.73 19.10 6.32
N PHE A 117 -25.94 18.75 5.30
CA PHE A 117 -25.92 19.47 4.02
C PHE A 117 -27.13 19.13 3.14
N SER A 118 -27.40 20.00 2.16
CA SER A 118 -28.36 19.69 1.08
C SER A 118 -27.91 18.45 0.30
N THR A 119 -28.86 17.74 -0.30
CA THR A 119 -28.62 16.46 -0.99
C THR A 119 -27.47 16.52 -2.01
N GLU A 120 -27.40 17.59 -2.81
CA GLU A 120 -26.34 17.76 -3.81
C GLU A 120 -24.95 17.93 -3.17
N THR A 121 -24.84 18.80 -2.17
CA THR A 121 -23.57 19.05 -1.48
C THR A 121 -23.13 17.83 -0.69
N LYS A 122 -24.06 17.17 -0.01
CA LYS A 122 -23.83 15.90 0.69
C LYS A 122 -23.28 14.84 -0.25
N TYR A 123 -23.89 14.67 -1.43
CA TYR A 123 -23.40 13.73 -2.45
C TYR A 123 -21.96 14.04 -2.87
N LYS A 124 -21.66 15.29 -3.22
CA LYS A 124 -20.30 15.70 -3.63
C LYS A 124 -19.26 15.42 -2.54
N TRP A 125 -19.59 15.67 -1.28
CA TRP A 125 -18.71 15.36 -0.14
C TRP A 125 -18.53 13.86 0.07
N ASN A 126 -19.61 13.08 0.03
CA ASN A 126 -19.52 11.62 0.13
C ASN A 126 -18.62 11.03 -0.95
N ARG A 127 -18.69 11.51 -2.20
CA ARG A 127 -17.78 11.08 -3.27
C ARG A 127 -16.30 11.37 -2.97
N LYS A 128 -16.00 12.50 -2.30
CA LYS A 128 -14.62 12.83 -1.88
C LYS A 128 -14.14 11.94 -0.73
N LEU A 129 -14.99 11.71 0.27
CA LEU A 129 -14.69 10.81 1.39
C LEU A 129 -14.45 9.38 0.90
N GLU A 130 -15.32 8.89 0.01
CA GLU A 130 -15.15 7.61 -0.67
C GLU A 130 -13.82 7.53 -1.42
N ALA A 131 -13.44 8.57 -2.16
CA ALA A 131 -12.16 8.59 -2.87
C ALA A 131 -10.95 8.41 -1.93
N TRP A 132 -11.02 8.90 -0.69
CA TRP A 132 -10.00 8.64 0.34
C TRP A 132 -9.98 7.16 0.73
N LYS A 133 -11.14 6.60 1.06
CA LYS A 133 -11.28 5.20 1.47
C LYS A 133 -10.79 4.22 0.40
N TYR A 134 -11.36 4.31 -0.81
CA TYR A 134 -10.99 3.44 -1.93
C TYR A 134 -9.55 3.70 -2.39
N GLY A 135 -9.13 4.97 -2.41
CA GLY A 135 -7.77 5.33 -2.78
C GLY A 135 -6.70 4.80 -1.82
N ALA A 136 -7.07 4.52 -0.56
CA ALA A 136 -6.22 3.89 0.44
C ALA A 136 -6.34 2.35 0.52
N GLY A 137 -7.22 1.73 -0.27
CA GLY A 137 -7.50 0.30 -0.20
C GLY A 137 -8.22 -0.13 1.09
N LEU A 138 -8.90 0.79 1.77
CA LEU A 138 -9.64 0.54 3.02
C LEU A 138 -11.07 0.01 2.78
N ASP A 139 -11.40 -0.25 1.52
CA ASP A 139 -12.60 -0.97 1.08
C ASP A 139 -12.42 -2.50 1.12
N TYR A 140 -11.17 -2.98 1.17
CA TYR A 140 -10.87 -4.38 1.41
C TYR A 140 -11.34 -4.81 2.79
N LYS A 141 -12.15 -5.87 2.82
CA LYS A 141 -12.65 -6.49 4.06
C LYS A 141 -11.98 -7.83 4.24
N PHE A 142 -11.34 -8.00 5.40
CA PHE A 142 -10.73 -9.27 5.75
C PHE A 142 -11.80 -10.17 6.42
N GLU A 143 -12.06 -11.34 5.84
CA GLU A 143 -13.19 -12.23 6.20
C GLU A 143 -13.20 -12.74 7.65
N SER A 144 -12.14 -12.55 8.45
CA SER A 144 -12.17 -12.99 9.85
C SER A 144 -13.10 -12.18 10.75
N GLU A 145 -13.68 -11.08 10.27
CA GLU A 145 -14.68 -10.29 11.01
C GLU A 145 -16.11 -10.86 10.91
N GLU A 146 -16.40 -11.81 10.00
CA GLU A 146 -17.76 -12.37 9.86
C GLU A 146 -18.03 -13.56 10.79
N VAL A 147 -16.98 -14.26 11.23
CA VAL A 147 -17.11 -15.44 12.10
C VAL A 147 -17.43 -15.08 13.56
N THR A 148 -17.07 -13.88 14.03
CA THR A 148 -17.33 -13.44 15.42
C THR A 148 -18.67 -12.75 15.62
N LYS A 149 -19.45 -12.50 14.55
CA LYS A 149 -20.81 -11.93 14.65
C LYS A 149 -21.93 -12.96 14.47
N SER A 150 -21.58 -14.25 14.33
CA SER A 150 -22.52 -15.34 14.05
C SER A 150 -22.60 -16.41 15.16
N THR A 151 -22.08 -16.12 16.35
CA THR A 151 -22.24 -16.90 17.60
C THR A 151 -22.67 -16.00 18.74
#